data_AF-A0A8C9XVF9-F1
#
_entry.id   AF-A0A8C9XVF9-F1
#
_cell.length_a   1.000
_cell.length_b   1.000
_cell.length_c   1.000
_cell.angle_alpha   90.00
_cell.angle_beta   90.00
_cell.angle_gamma   90.00
#
_symmetry.space_group_name_H-M   'P 1'
#
loop_
_entity.id
_entity.type
_entity.pdbx_description
1 polymer ?
#
loop_
_entity_poly.entity_id
_entity_poly.type
_entity_poly.pdbx_seq_one_letter_code
_entity_poly.pdbx_strand_id
1 'polypeptide(L)'
;AGTMRKLILVAVILQLVITVDINGFQFGDIISFKPRCKTVFGKSIYYQHYAVYVGDRQLPGKKDGQNIFEHEKPSCVFSPLDMTEEPEVFNYLDGYKDKKGKEYKAGTEAEMTARINKRKAKCGWYNVFLNNCEHLATYVRYGVRFALQVGG
;
A
#
# COMPACT_ATOMS: atom_id res chain seq x y z
N ALA A 1 9.43 -3.40 43.50
CA ALA A 1 9.00 -4.02 42.24
C ALA A 1 8.04 -3.17 41.37
N GLY A 2 7.77 -1.90 41.71
CA GLY A 2 6.74 -1.07 41.02
C GLY A 2 7.24 -0.17 39.87
N THR A 3 8.55 0.02 39.71
CA THR A 3 9.11 1.02 38.77
C THR A 3 9.41 0.43 37.39
N MET A 4 9.83 -0.83 37.34
CA MET A 4 10.22 -1.52 36.10
C MET A 4 9.02 -1.78 35.17
N ARG A 5 7.87 -2.16 35.75
CA ARG A 5 6.63 -2.38 34.99
C ARG A 5 6.11 -1.11 34.32
N LYS A 6 6.27 0.06 34.96
CA LYS A 6 5.87 1.35 34.39
C LYS A 6 6.76 1.78 33.22
N LEU A 7 8.07 1.61 33.34
CA LEU A 7 9.02 1.92 32.27
C LEU A 7 8.84 0.99 31.06
N ILE A 8 8.59 -0.30 31.29
CA ILE A 8 8.28 -1.26 30.22
C ILE A 8 6.97 -0.86 29.53
N LEU A 9 5.92 -0.52 30.28
CA LEU A 9 4.65 -0.10 29.68
C LEU A 9 4.82 1.15 28.80
N VAL A 10 5.55 2.16 29.29
CA VAL A 10 5.81 3.40 28.55
C VAL A 10 6.63 3.12 27.29
N ALA A 11 7.66 2.27 27.37
CA ALA A 11 8.46 1.88 26.22
C ALA A 11 7.65 1.10 25.17
N VAL A 12 6.77 0.18 25.61
CA VAL A 12 5.87 -0.57 24.71
C VAL A 12 4.84 0.38 24.06
N ILE A 13 4.29 1.34 24.82
CA ILE A 13 3.37 2.34 24.27
C ILE A 13 4.08 3.24 23.26
N LEU A 14 5.29 3.72 23.55
CA LEU A 14 6.09 4.49 22.61
C LEU A 14 6.44 3.68 21.35
N GLN A 15 6.81 2.41 21.49
CA GLN A 15 7.02 1.51 20.34
C GLN A 15 5.74 1.31 19.52
N LEU A 16 4.58 1.15 20.17
CA LEU A 16 3.29 1.04 19.47
C LEU A 16 2.93 2.34 18.72
N VAL A 17 3.15 3.49 19.34
CA VAL A 17 2.88 4.81 18.73
C VAL A 17 3.79 5.05 17.52
N ILE A 18 5.03 4.57 17.52
CA ILE A 18 5.94 4.65 16.36
C ILE A 18 5.46 3.78 15.17
N THR A 19 4.58 2.80 15.38
CA THR A 19 4.06 1.97 14.27
C THR A 19 2.94 2.64 13.47
N VAL A 20 2.29 3.66 14.03
CA VAL A 20 1.25 4.45 13.36
C VAL A 20 1.88 5.77 12.96
N ASP A 21 1.94 6.05 11.66
CA ASP A 21 2.43 7.34 11.18
C ASP A 21 1.53 8.48 11.68
N ILE A 22 2.06 9.70 11.75
CA ILE A 22 1.32 10.90 12.19
C ILE A 22 0.01 11.12 11.40
N ASN A 23 -0.09 10.55 10.20
CA ASN A 23 -1.26 10.63 9.33
C ASN A 23 -2.28 9.50 9.54
N GLY A 24 -2.04 8.58 10.49
CA GLY A 24 -2.93 7.46 10.79
C GLY A 24 -2.76 6.23 9.88
N PHE A 25 -1.76 6.23 9.00
CA PHE A 25 -1.45 5.10 8.12
C PHE A 25 -0.49 4.11 8.77
N GLN A 26 -0.63 2.83 8.39
CA GLN A 26 0.22 1.73 8.84
C GLN A 26 0.99 1.13 7.68
N PHE A 27 2.19 0.60 7.96
CA PHE A 27 3.00 -0.09 6.96
C PHE A 27 2.19 -1.22 6.29
N GLY A 28 2.15 -1.21 4.96
CA GLY A 28 1.43 -2.18 4.16
C GLY A 28 -0.02 -1.81 3.86
N ASP A 29 -0.54 -0.69 4.36
CA ASP A 29 -1.85 -0.19 3.97
C ASP A 29 -1.89 0.10 2.46
N ILE A 30 -2.96 -0.37 1.82
CA ILE A 30 -3.29 0.06 0.47
C ILE A 30 -3.88 1.46 0.60
N ILE A 31 -3.25 2.42 -0.06
CA ILE A 31 -3.73 3.80 -0.12
C ILE A 31 -4.44 4.00 -1.45
N SER A 32 -5.67 4.46 -1.41
CA SER A 32 -6.40 4.94 -2.59
C SER A 32 -6.39 6.46 -2.61
N PHE A 33 -6.45 7.02 -3.82
CA PHE A 33 -6.57 8.47 -4.03
C PHE A 33 -7.93 8.78 -4.65
N LYS A 34 -8.33 10.05 -4.69
CA LYS A 34 -9.58 10.42 -5.35
C LYS A 34 -9.65 9.93 -6.80
N PRO A 35 -10.79 9.35 -7.25
CA PRO A 35 -10.99 8.99 -8.64
C PRO A 35 -10.78 10.19 -9.56
N ARG A 36 -10.01 9.99 -10.62
CA ARG A 36 -9.74 10.97 -11.66
C ARG A 36 -10.58 10.62 -12.88
N CYS A 37 -11.01 11.64 -13.62
CA CYS A 37 -11.74 11.47 -14.88
C CYS A 37 -10.90 12.02 -16.03
N LYS A 38 -10.84 11.29 -17.15
CA LYS A 38 -10.20 11.75 -18.38
C LYS A 38 -11.10 11.47 -19.58
N THR A 39 -11.37 12.49 -20.38
CA THR A 39 -12.10 12.33 -21.64
C THR A 39 -11.16 11.82 -22.71
N VAL A 40 -11.47 10.66 -23.29
CA VAL A 40 -10.72 10.03 -24.39
C VAL A 40 -11.71 9.67 -25.49
N PHE A 41 -11.50 10.18 -26.70
CA PHE A 41 -12.43 10.01 -27.84
C PHE A 41 -13.91 10.32 -27.51
N GLY A 42 -14.15 11.37 -26.72
CA GLY A 42 -15.50 11.78 -26.32
C GLY A 42 -16.14 10.91 -25.21
N LYS A 43 -15.44 9.91 -24.68
CA LYS A 43 -15.90 9.10 -23.55
C LYS A 43 -15.14 9.45 -22.27
N SER A 44 -15.86 9.60 -21.17
CA SER A 44 -15.28 9.82 -19.83
C SER A 44 -14.77 8.50 -19.26
N ILE A 45 -13.46 8.41 -19.06
CA ILE A 45 -12.81 7.26 -18.42
C ILE A 45 -12.44 7.65 -16.99
N TYR A 46 -13.02 6.95 -16.03
CA TYR A 46 -12.69 7.10 -14.62
C TYR A 46 -11.58 6.14 -14.25
N TYR A 47 -10.59 6.63 -13.50
CA TYR A 47 -9.53 5.80 -12.97
C TYR A 47 -9.15 6.25 -11.57
N GLN A 48 -8.82 5.28 -10.72
CA GLN A 48 -8.34 5.51 -9.37
C GLN A 48 -6.88 5.08 -9.28
N HIS A 49 -6.07 5.85 -8.57
CA HIS A 49 -4.69 5.51 -8.30
C HIS A 49 -4.59 4.78 -6.96
N TYR A 50 -3.61 3.88 -6.85
CA TYR A 50 -3.38 3.10 -5.64
C TYR A 50 -1.88 2.98 -5.35
N ALA A 51 -1.53 3.00 -4.08
CA ALA A 51 -0.16 2.79 -3.61
C ALA A 51 -0.15 1.92 -2.34
N VAL A 52 1.03 1.55 -1.88
CA VAL A 52 1.24 0.89 -0.58
C VAL A 52 1.96 1.86 0.33
N TYR A 53 1.41 2.12 1.51
CA TYR A 53 2.09 2.92 2.52
C TYR A 53 3.29 2.15 3.10
N VAL A 54 4.48 2.75 3.03
CA VAL A 54 5.72 2.19 3.57
C VAL A 54 6.33 3.03 4.70
N GLY A 55 5.81 4.25 4.92
CA GLY A 55 6.25 5.17 5.96
C GLY A 55 7.76 5.38 5.98
N ASP A 56 8.33 5.38 7.18
CA ASP A 56 9.77 5.59 7.41
C ASP A 56 10.59 4.30 7.40
N ARG A 57 9.99 3.17 6.98
CA ARG A 57 10.72 1.90 6.90
C ARG A 57 11.90 2.03 5.95
N GLN A 58 13.06 1.56 6.41
CA GLN A 58 14.28 1.53 5.60
C GLN A 58 14.19 0.37 4.60
N LEU A 59 13.97 0.72 3.33
CA LEU A 59 13.82 -0.23 2.22
C LEU A 59 14.91 0.04 1.16
N PRO A 60 15.44 -1.01 0.49
CA PRO A 60 16.46 -0.83 -0.53
C PRO A 60 16.06 0.16 -1.63
N GLY A 61 16.84 1.23 -1.78
CA GLY A 61 16.62 2.27 -2.80
C GLY A 61 15.49 3.27 -2.50
N LYS A 62 14.89 3.22 -1.31
CA LYS A 62 13.98 4.25 -0.80
C LYS A 62 14.79 5.40 -0.19
N LYS A 63 14.39 6.64 -0.47
CA LYS A 63 14.95 7.86 0.12
C LYS A 63 14.05 8.38 1.24
N ASP A 64 14.60 9.28 2.05
CA ASP A 64 13.84 9.98 3.10
C ASP A 64 12.67 10.76 2.49
N GLY A 65 11.54 10.79 3.19
CA GLY A 65 10.30 11.43 2.73
C GLY A 65 9.54 10.68 1.62
N GLN A 66 10.01 9.50 1.19
CA GLN A 66 9.25 8.66 0.26
C GLN A 66 8.39 7.65 1.03
N ASN A 67 7.15 8.01 1.37
CA ASN A 67 6.31 7.24 2.28
C ASN A 67 5.40 6.20 1.58
N ILE A 68 5.36 6.16 0.25
CA ILE A 68 4.57 5.18 -0.51
C ILE A 68 5.40 4.40 -1.53
N PHE A 69 4.95 3.19 -1.87
CA PHE A 69 5.43 2.37 -2.97
C PHE A 69 4.32 2.16 -4.00
N GLU A 70 4.58 2.52 -5.25
CA GLU A 70 3.54 2.62 -6.28
C GLU A 70 4.03 2.21 -7.67
N HIS A 71 3.09 2.06 -8.60
CA HIS A 71 3.38 1.78 -10.01
C HIS A 71 3.32 3.07 -10.83
N GLU A 72 4.45 3.75 -10.99
CA GLU A 72 4.61 4.89 -11.90
C GLU A 72 5.16 4.41 -13.25
N LYS A 73 4.38 4.47 -14.32
CA LYS A 73 4.74 3.83 -15.61
C LYS A 73 6.13 4.30 -16.11
N PRO A 74 7.07 3.39 -16.46
CA PRO A 74 6.99 1.92 -16.52
C PRO A 74 7.53 1.18 -15.28
N SER A 75 7.79 1.89 -14.19
CA SER A 75 8.52 1.40 -13.02
C SER A 75 7.62 1.23 -11.79
N CYS A 76 8.17 0.52 -10.80
CA CYS A 76 7.64 0.51 -9.44
C CYS A 76 8.62 1.34 -8.61
N VAL A 77 8.13 2.36 -7.92
CA VAL A 77 8.96 3.41 -7.33
C VAL A 77 8.52 3.70 -5.91
N PHE A 78 9.42 4.30 -5.14
CA PHE A 78 9.08 4.94 -3.88
C PHE A 78 8.85 6.42 -4.15
N SER A 79 7.78 6.98 -3.58
CA SER A 79 7.38 8.37 -3.78
C SER A 79 6.91 8.99 -2.45
N PRO A 80 6.94 10.33 -2.32
CA PRO A 80 6.28 11.02 -1.22
C PRO A 80 4.77 10.77 -1.23
N LEU A 81 4.16 10.74 -0.04
CA LEU A 81 2.70 10.76 0.07
C LEU A 81 2.21 12.21 0.03
N ASP A 82 1.36 12.54 -0.94
CA ASP A 82 0.72 13.84 -1.03
C ASP A 82 -0.66 13.83 -0.33
N MET A 83 -0.73 14.47 0.84
CA MET A 83 -1.97 14.56 1.62
C MET A 83 -3.03 15.46 0.96
N THR A 84 -2.65 16.30 0.00
CA THR A 84 -3.60 17.16 -0.74
C THR A 84 -4.41 16.38 -1.77
N GLU A 85 -3.96 15.17 -2.14
CA GLU A 85 -4.72 14.26 -3.00
C GLU A 85 -5.80 13.45 -2.24
N GLU A 86 -6.00 13.78 -0.96
CA GLU A 86 -6.97 13.15 -0.05
C GLU A 86 -6.84 11.61 -0.03
N PRO A 87 -5.67 11.09 0.39
CA PRO A 87 -5.42 9.66 0.45
C PRO A 87 -6.25 8.97 1.54
N GLU A 88 -6.77 7.77 1.23
CA GLU A 88 -7.56 6.96 2.16
C GLU A 88 -7.05 5.53 2.24
N VAL A 89 -7.22 4.89 3.40
CA VAL A 89 -6.95 3.45 3.54
C VAL A 89 -8.01 2.64 2.80
N PHE A 90 -7.56 1.75 1.93
CA PHE A 90 -8.42 0.93 1.06
C PHE A 90 -8.05 -0.56 1.13
N ASN A 91 -7.98 -1.10 2.35
CA ASN A 91 -7.67 -2.50 2.63
C ASN A 91 -8.88 -3.43 2.43
N TYR A 92 -9.58 -3.32 1.30
CA TYR A 92 -10.92 -3.90 1.10
C TYR A 92 -11.00 -5.44 1.09
N LEU A 93 -9.87 -6.15 0.97
CA LEU A 93 -9.86 -7.61 1.07
C LEU A 93 -9.59 -8.11 2.49
N ASP A 94 -9.26 -7.25 3.45
CA ASP A 94 -9.04 -7.68 4.83
C ASP A 94 -10.30 -8.37 5.39
N GLY A 95 -10.15 -9.64 5.80
CA GLY A 95 -11.26 -10.44 6.33
C GLY A 95 -12.22 -11.00 5.28
N TYR A 96 -12.05 -10.66 4.00
CA TYR A 96 -12.82 -11.27 2.91
C TYR A 96 -12.50 -12.77 2.83
N LYS A 97 -13.52 -13.60 2.61
CA LYS A 97 -13.36 -15.04 2.36
C LYS A 97 -13.83 -15.38 0.96
N ASP A 98 -12.99 -16.03 0.17
CA ASP A 98 -13.43 -16.49 -1.16
C ASP A 98 -14.36 -17.72 -1.06
N LYS A 99 -14.89 -18.13 -2.22
CA LYS A 99 -15.79 -19.30 -2.35
C LYS A 99 -15.16 -20.62 -1.88
N LYS A 100 -13.83 -20.68 -1.72
CA LYS A 100 -13.09 -21.84 -1.22
C LYS A 100 -12.78 -21.71 0.29
N GLY A 101 -13.29 -20.68 0.95
CA GLY A 101 -13.08 -20.42 2.36
C GLY A 101 -11.73 -19.80 2.70
N LYS A 102 -10.92 -19.41 1.70
CA LYS A 102 -9.65 -18.73 1.96
C LYS A 102 -9.93 -17.31 2.40
N GLU A 103 -9.51 -16.99 3.63
CA GLU A 103 -9.55 -15.65 4.17
C GLU A 103 -8.33 -14.84 3.71
N TYR A 104 -8.56 -13.61 3.27
CA TYR A 104 -7.50 -12.67 2.92
C TYR A 104 -7.14 -11.83 4.13
N LYS A 105 -5.84 -11.78 4.41
CA LYS A 105 -5.25 -11.01 5.52
C LYS A 105 -4.02 -10.30 4.98
N ALA A 106 -3.68 -9.18 5.59
CA ALA A 106 -2.39 -8.55 5.36
C ALA A 106 -1.26 -9.58 5.58
N GLY A 107 -0.28 -9.58 4.69
CA GLY A 107 0.96 -10.31 4.89
C GLY A 107 1.72 -9.75 6.08
N THR A 108 2.64 -10.54 6.61
CA THR A 108 3.60 -10.05 7.60
C THR A 108 4.50 -8.96 6.99
N GLU A 109 5.10 -8.12 7.84
CA GLU A 109 6.05 -7.07 7.39
C GLU A 109 7.17 -7.65 6.51
N ALA A 110 7.68 -8.84 6.87
CA ALA A 110 8.70 -9.55 6.10
C ALA A 110 8.19 -9.98 4.70
N GLU A 111 6.97 -10.53 4.61
CA GLU A 111 6.39 -10.93 3.33
C GLU A 111 6.12 -9.72 2.43
N MET A 112 5.56 -8.65 2.98
CA MET A 112 5.28 -7.42 2.23
C MET A 112 6.57 -6.77 1.73
N THR A 113 7.61 -6.71 2.58
CA THR A 113 8.95 -6.25 2.21
C THR A 113 9.56 -7.08 1.08
N ALA A 114 9.47 -8.42 1.17
CA ALA A 114 9.95 -9.31 0.11
C ALA A 114 9.22 -9.07 -1.22
N ARG A 115 7.90 -8.83 -1.18
CA ARG A 115 7.09 -8.53 -2.37
C ARG A 115 7.42 -7.16 -2.96
N ILE A 116 7.65 -6.14 -2.13
CA ILE A 116 8.13 -4.82 -2.57
C ILE A 116 9.48 -4.96 -3.28
N ASN A 117 10.46 -5.62 -2.67
CA ASN A 117 11.79 -5.81 -3.25
C ASN A 117 11.72 -6.56 -4.60
N LYS A 118 10.89 -7.61 -4.67
CA LYS A 118 10.64 -8.35 -5.91
C LYS A 118 10.06 -7.46 -7.02
N ARG A 119 9.12 -6.58 -6.69
CA ARG A 119 8.46 -5.70 -7.67
C ARG A 119 9.30 -4.47 -8.02
N LYS A 120 10.13 -3.99 -7.11
CA LYS A 120 11.15 -2.97 -7.38
C LYS A 120 12.17 -3.46 -8.42
N ALA A 121 12.61 -4.71 -8.30
CA ALA A 121 13.52 -5.34 -9.26
C ALA A 121 12.83 -5.67 -10.60
N LYS A 122 11.56 -6.11 -10.55
CA LYS A 122 10.79 -6.49 -11.75
C LYS A 122 9.35 -6.01 -11.67
N CYS A 123 9.13 -4.74 -12.03
CA CYS A 123 7.80 -4.15 -12.08
C CYS A 123 7.01 -4.62 -13.31
N GLY A 124 7.67 -4.74 -14.45
CA GLY A 124 6.99 -5.05 -15.72
C GLY A 124 6.15 -3.88 -16.24
N TRP A 125 5.66 -4.01 -17.47
CA TRP A 125 4.93 -2.94 -18.16
C TRP A 125 3.53 -2.74 -17.56
N TYR A 126 3.14 -1.48 -17.41
CA TYR A 126 1.82 -1.15 -16.90
C TYR A 126 0.73 -1.63 -17.87
N ASN A 127 -0.27 -2.33 -17.35
CA ASN A 127 -1.46 -2.73 -18.08
C ASN A 127 -2.70 -2.46 -17.21
N VAL A 128 -3.65 -1.69 -17.75
CA VAL A 128 -4.86 -1.25 -17.02
C VAL A 128 -5.69 -2.42 -16.48
N PHE A 129 -5.65 -3.60 -17.12
CA PHE A 129 -6.42 -4.78 -16.73
C PHE A 129 -5.59 -5.85 -16.01
N LEU A 130 -4.28 -5.91 -16.22
CA LEU A 130 -3.45 -7.06 -15.80
C LEU A 130 -2.26 -6.68 -14.90
N ASN A 131 -1.79 -5.44 -14.94
CA ASN A 131 -0.63 -4.95 -14.19
C ASN A 131 -0.74 -3.44 -13.95
N ASN A 132 -1.76 -3.04 -13.20
CA ASN A 132 -1.97 -1.64 -12.81
C ASN A 132 -1.49 -1.40 -11.36
N CYS A 133 -1.73 -0.19 -10.85
CA CYS A 133 -1.40 0.20 -9.49
C CYS A 133 -2.15 -0.62 -8.42
N GLU A 134 -3.43 -0.95 -8.64
CA GLU A 134 -4.22 -1.77 -7.71
C GLU A 134 -3.68 -3.20 -7.61
N HIS A 135 -3.33 -3.82 -8.74
CA HIS A 135 -2.70 -5.14 -8.78
C HIS A 135 -1.36 -5.18 -8.06
N LEU A 136 -0.58 -4.09 -8.11
CA LEU A 136 0.65 -3.98 -7.33
C LEU A 136 0.34 -3.94 -5.85
N ALA A 137 -0.60 -3.08 -5.43
CA ALA A 137 -0.94 -2.87 -4.03
C ALA A 137 -1.51 -4.13 -3.38
N THR A 138 -2.46 -4.80 -4.04
CA THR A 138 -3.03 -6.07 -3.57
C THR A 138 -1.98 -7.18 -3.55
N TYR A 139 -1.05 -7.21 -4.52
CA TYR A 139 0.05 -8.19 -4.51
C TYR A 139 0.94 -7.99 -3.30
N VAL A 140 1.33 -6.76 -2.99
CA VAL A 140 2.18 -6.47 -1.83
C VAL A 140 1.45 -6.88 -0.55
N ARG A 141 0.24 -6.37 -0.31
CA ARG A 141 -0.50 -6.63 0.94
C ARG A 141 -0.90 -8.10 1.09
N TYR A 142 -1.52 -8.69 0.07
CA TYR A 142 -2.19 -10.01 0.18
C TYR A 142 -1.45 -11.17 -0.49
N GLY A 143 -0.41 -10.88 -1.28
CA GLY A 143 0.28 -11.89 -2.08
C GLY A 143 -0.50 -12.34 -3.33
N VAL A 144 -1.65 -11.72 -3.61
CA VAL A 144 -2.48 -11.99 -4.79
C VAL A 144 -2.68 -10.72 -5.60
N ARG A 145 -2.79 -10.86 -6.92
CA ARG A 145 -3.03 -9.72 -7.82
C ARG A 145 -4.53 -9.65 -8.08
N PHE A 146 -5.18 -8.65 -7.52
CA PHE A 146 -6.61 -8.39 -7.69
C PHE A 146 -6.82 -6.90 -7.97
N ALA A 147 -7.83 -6.59 -8.77
CA ALA A 147 -8.25 -5.22 -9.04
C ALA A 147 -9.77 -5.17 -9.20
N LEU A 148 -10.42 -4.30 -8.44
CA LEU A 148 -11.83 -3.93 -8.64
C LEU A 148 -12.00 -2.96 -9.79
N GLN A 149 -10.93 -2.23 -10.14
CA GLN A 149 -10.90 -1.37 -11.29
C GLN A 149 -10.94 -2.20 -12.58
N VAL A 150 -12.14 -2.60 -12.98
CA VAL A 150 -12.44 -2.97 -14.36
C VAL A 150 -12.26 -1.70 -15.18
N GLY A 151 -11.25 -1.67 -16.07
CA GLY A 151 -11.12 -0.56 -17.02
C GLY A 151 -12.47 -0.33 -17.70
N GLY A 152 -12.96 0.91 -17.64
CA GLY A 152 -14.28 1.29 -18.12
C GLY A 152 -14.53 0.98 -19.60
#